data_AF-A0A151SP21-F1
#
_entry.id   AF-A0A151SP21-F1
#
_cell.length_a   1.000
_cell.length_b   1.000
_cell.length_c   1.000
_cell.angle_alpha   90.00
_cell.angle_beta   90.00
_cell.angle_gamma   90.00
#
_symmetry.space_group_name_H-M   'P 1'
#
loop_
_entity.id
_entity.type
_entity.pdbx_description
1 polymer ?
#
loop_
_entity_poly.entity_id
_entity_poly.type
_entity_poly.pdbx_seq_one_letter_code
_entity_poly.pdbx_strand_id
1 'polypeptide(L)'
;MYYCFFRDLGVCLPFTQFECDFLNHVNVAPCQLHPNSWGFLRAFQVLCTVLEIEVSISVFLHFYQLKLGVPPYGILSLSGSRDGGLFTLYSQSYKNFKKEFFRVALVNVDPLEDGAFYFGGLPKFPFYWCPKPSRFHGVGQVKLTASEVAAIDNLSALPRPLDCKLVLSLANSAM
;
A
#
# COMPACT_ATOMS: atom_id res chain seq x y z
N MET A 1 5.55 -5.18 -12.64
CA MET A 1 5.87 -4.55 -11.35
C MET A 1 7.31 -4.08 -11.36
N TYR A 2 7.66 -2.98 -10.69
CA TYR A 2 9.06 -2.55 -10.65
C TYR A 2 9.88 -3.47 -9.73
N TYR A 3 11.10 -3.80 -10.14
CA TYR A 3 11.97 -4.75 -9.44
C TYR A 3 12.23 -4.36 -7.97
N CYS A 4 12.39 -3.05 -7.71
CA CYS A 4 12.61 -2.50 -6.37
C CYS A 4 11.48 -2.80 -5.36
N PHE A 5 10.25 -3.09 -5.80
CA PHE A 5 9.17 -3.42 -4.87
C PHE A 5 9.49 -4.69 -4.07
N PHE A 6 10.04 -5.69 -4.75
CA PHE A 6 10.40 -6.96 -4.14
C PHE A 6 11.75 -6.87 -3.44
N ARG A 7 12.77 -6.33 -4.13
CA ARG A 7 14.14 -6.27 -3.61
C ARG A 7 14.27 -5.37 -2.38
N ASP A 8 13.71 -4.16 -2.46
CA ASP A 8 13.98 -3.12 -1.45
C ASP A 8 12.88 -3.03 -0.39
N LEU A 9 11.62 -3.23 -0.80
CA LEU A 9 10.46 -2.95 0.05
C LEU A 9 9.84 -4.20 0.66
N GLY A 10 10.32 -5.40 0.32
CA GLY A 10 9.79 -6.65 0.85
C GLY A 10 8.33 -6.92 0.46
N VAL A 11 7.90 -6.42 -0.70
CA VAL A 11 6.60 -6.78 -1.29
C VAL A 11 6.68 -8.22 -1.79
N CYS A 12 5.67 -9.02 -1.43
CA CYS A 12 5.57 -10.43 -1.81
C CYS A 12 4.32 -10.66 -2.68
N LEU A 13 4.32 -11.76 -3.42
CA LEU A 13 3.13 -12.26 -4.13
C LEU A 13 2.71 -13.62 -3.56
N PRO A 14 1.40 -13.93 -3.54
CA PRO A 14 0.29 -13.02 -3.85
C PRO A 14 0.22 -11.85 -2.85
N PHE A 15 -0.35 -10.72 -3.28
CA PHE A 15 -0.52 -9.56 -2.39
C PHE A 15 -1.43 -9.91 -1.21
N THR A 16 -1.25 -9.18 -0.11
CA THR A 16 -2.15 -9.33 1.03
C THR A 16 -3.53 -8.80 0.69
N GLN A 17 -4.54 -9.20 1.47
CA GLN A 17 -5.91 -8.70 1.28
C GLN A 17 -5.95 -7.16 1.40
N PHE A 18 -5.24 -6.60 2.38
CA PHE A 18 -5.11 -5.16 2.56
C PHE A 18 -4.53 -4.45 1.32
N GLU A 19 -3.46 -4.99 0.72
CA GLU A 19 -2.86 -4.43 -0.49
C GLU A 19 -3.83 -4.48 -1.68
N CYS A 20 -4.53 -5.61 -1.86
CA CYS A 20 -5.55 -5.76 -2.90
C CYS A 20 -6.69 -4.76 -2.71
N ASP A 21 -7.22 -4.66 -1.51
CA ASP A 21 -8.34 -3.78 -1.19
C ASP A 21 -7.95 -2.31 -1.34
N PHE A 22 -6.73 -1.93 -0.96
CA PHE A 22 -6.22 -0.59 -1.20
C PHE A 22 -6.17 -0.27 -2.70
N LEU A 23 -5.60 -1.16 -3.52
CA LEU A 23 -5.51 -0.98 -4.97
C LEU A 23 -6.89 -0.86 -5.63
N ASN A 24 -7.88 -1.63 -5.17
CA ASN A 24 -9.27 -1.51 -5.59
C ASN A 24 -9.88 -0.17 -5.17
N HIS A 25 -9.71 0.21 -3.90
CA HIS A 25 -10.26 1.44 -3.34
C HIS A 25 -9.82 2.66 -4.14
N VAL A 26 -8.54 2.71 -4.54
CA VAL A 26 -8.01 3.82 -5.33
C VAL A 26 -8.08 3.60 -6.85
N ASN A 27 -8.59 2.46 -7.30
CA ASN A 27 -8.68 2.03 -8.71
C ASN A 27 -7.34 2.18 -9.45
N VAL A 28 -6.29 1.51 -8.96
CA VAL A 28 -4.96 1.52 -9.61
C VAL A 28 -4.34 0.16 -9.72
N ALA A 29 -3.57 -0.05 -10.79
CA ALA A 29 -2.64 -1.16 -10.86
C ALA A 29 -1.39 -0.93 -10.00
N PRO A 30 -0.75 -2.01 -9.51
CA PRO A 30 0.45 -1.93 -8.69
C PRO A 30 1.57 -1.03 -9.24
N CYS A 31 1.78 -1.05 -10.57
CA CYS A 31 2.82 -0.28 -11.24
C CYS A 31 2.52 1.22 -11.39
N GLN A 32 1.30 1.66 -11.08
CA GLN A 32 0.95 3.08 -11.09
C GLN A 32 1.41 3.81 -9.82
N LEU A 33 1.63 3.07 -8.73
CA LEU A 33 2.10 3.61 -7.46
C LEU A 33 3.63 3.79 -7.45
N HIS A 34 4.07 4.88 -6.84
CA HIS A 34 5.48 5.16 -6.60
C HIS A 34 6.08 4.15 -5.58
N PRO A 35 7.36 3.76 -5.70
CA PRO A 35 8.01 2.86 -4.73
C PRO A 35 7.83 3.26 -3.26
N ASN A 36 8.04 4.53 -2.90
CA ASN A 36 7.80 4.98 -1.51
C ASN A 36 6.35 4.72 -1.02
N SER A 37 5.36 4.72 -1.91
CA SER A 37 3.97 4.42 -1.55
C SER A 37 3.78 2.95 -1.22
N TRP A 38 4.42 2.05 -1.97
CA TRP A 38 4.52 0.63 -1.60
C TRP A 38 5.26 0.42 -0.27
N GLY A 39 6.32 1.21 -0.01
CA GLY A 39 7.02 1.20 1.26
C GLY A 39 6.10 1.54 2.43
N PHE A 40 5.21 2.53 2.28
CA PHE A 40 4.22 2.86 3.31
C PHE A 40 3.19 1.75 3.54
N LEU A 41 2.66 1.15 2.47
CA LEU A 41 1.71 0.02 2.60
C LEU A 41 2.35 -1.15 3.34
N ARG A 42 3.60 -1.49 3.03
CA ARG A 42 4.30 -2.60 3.68
C ARG A 42 4.70 -2.26 5.11
N ALA A 43 5.26 -1.08 5.36
CA ALA A 43 5.65 -0.65 6.70
C ALA A 43 4.43 -0.56 7.64
N PHE A 44 3.27 -0.13 7.12
CA PHE A 44 2.03 -0.11 7.90
C PHE A 44 1.62 -1.52 8.36
N GLN A 45 1.61 -2.49 7.45
CA GLN A 45 1.29 -3.88 7.81
C GLN A 45 2.26 -4.43 8.86
N VAL A 46 3.56 -4.20 8.69
CA VAL A 46 4.58 -4.65 9.66
C VAL A 46 4.39 -3.99 11.02
N LEU A 47 4.16 -2.67 11.05
CA LEU A 47 3.92 -1.95 12.31
C LEU A 47 2.66 -2.46 13.02
N CYS A 48 1.57 -2.64 12.27
CA CYS A 48 0.33 -3.21 12.81
C CYS A 48 0.55 -4.60 13.40
N THR A 49 1.30 -5.48 12.72
CA THR A 49 1.64 -6.80 13.26
C THR A 49 2.44 -6.70 14.56
N VAL A 50 3.46 -5.84 14.62
CA VAL A 50 4.30 -5.66 15.82
C VAL A 50 3.52 -5.09 17.00
N LEU A 51 2.54 -4.23 16.73
CA LEU A 51 1.69 -3.61 17.76
C LEU A 51 0.42 -4.40 18.05
N GLU A 52 0.23 -5.57 17.43
CA GLU A 52 -0.99 -6.39 17.53
C GLU A 52 -2.28 -5.61 17.17
N ILE A 53 -2.16 -4.67 16.23
CA ILE A 53 -3.28 -3.88 15.69
C ILE A 53 -3.76 -4.54 14.40
N GLU A 54 -5.08 -4.69 14.24
CA GLU A 54 -5.67 -5.14 12.99
C GLU A 54 -5.38 -4.13 11.85
N VAL A 55 -4.93 -4.65 10.71
CA VAL A 55 -4.65 -3.83 9.54
C VAL A 55 -5.97 -3.38 8.91
N SER A 56 -6.25 -2.07 8.97
CA SER A 56 -7.45 -1.46 8.37
C SER A 56 -7.10 -0.42 7.30
N ILE A 57 -7.84 -0.45 6.19
CA ILE A 57 -7.77 0.60 5.16
C ILE A 57 -8.18 1.94 5.75
N SER A 58 -9.28 2.04 6.49
CA SER A 58 -9.74 3.32 7.05
C SER A 58 -8.67 3.95 7.94
N VAL A 59 -8.01 3.14 8.78
CA VAL A 59 -6.90 3.58 9.62
C VAL A 59 -5.72 4.05 8.76
N PHE A 60 -5.34 3.30 7.72
CA PHE A 60 -4.27 3.73 6.80
C PHE A 60 -4.61 5.05 6.11
N LEU A 61 -5.84 5.17 5.58
CA LEU A 61 -6.30 6.37 4.87
C LEU A 61 -6.27 7.58 5.79
N HIS A 62 -6.47 7.43 7.12
CA HIS A 62 -6.37 8.53 8.08
C HIS A 62 -5.04 9.26 8.01
N PHE A 63 -3.93 8.52 7.96
CA PHE A 63 -2.59 9.09 7.99
C PHE A 63 -2.06 9.52 6.62
N TYR A 64 -2.74 9.15 5.53
CA TYR A 64 -2.24 9.36 4.18
C TYR A 64 -3.22 10.09 3.27
N GLN A 65 -2.70 10.54 2.14
CA GLN A 65 -3.46 11.05 1.02
C GLN A 65 -2.79 10.64 -0.28
N LEU A 66 -3.58 10.47 -1.33
CA LEU A 66 -3.09 10.09 -2.65
C LEU A 66 -3.02 11.30 -3.58
N LYS A 67 -1.81 11.59 -4.06
CA LYS A 67 -1.56 12.63 -5.05
C LYS A 67 -1.45 11.98 -6.43
N LEU A 68 -2.17 12.54 -7.40
CA LEU A 68 -2.03 12.13 -8.79
C LEU A 68 -0.86 12.87 -9.44
N GLY A 69 -0.01 12.13 -10.14
CA GLY A 69 0.96 12.72 -11.05
C GLY A 69 0.30 13.40 -12.25
N VAL A 70 1.11 14.02 -13.10
CA VAL A 70 0.65 14.74 -14.28
C VAL A 70 -0.06 13.79 -15.26
N PRO A 71 -1.33 14.05 -15.65
CA PRO A 71 -2.05 13.25 -16.64
C PRO A 71 -1.34 13.22 -18.02
N PRO A 72 -1.58 12.20 -18.86
CA PRO A 72 -2.51 11.07 -18.67
C PRO A 72 -1.90 9.84 -17.96
N TYR A 73 -0.57 9.79 -17.79
CA TYR A 73 0.16 8.64 -17.23
C TYR A 73 1.01 8.98 -16.00
N GLY A 74 0.48 9.85 -15.14
CA GLY A 74 1.15 10.28 -13.92
C GLY A 74 1.30 9.14 -12.93
N ILE A 75 2.51 8.96 -12.40
CA ILE A 75 2.74 8.08 -11.25
C ILE A 75 2.01 8.67 -10.05
N LEU A 76 1.30 7.81 -9.32
CA LEU A 76 0.61 8.17 -8.10
C LEU A 76 1.55 8.06 -6.90
N SER A 77 1.45 9.01 -5.98
CA SER A 77 2.24 9.00 -4.75
C SER A 77 1.38 9.27 -3.53
N LEU A 78 1.57 8.43 -2.53
CA LEU A 78 1.12 8.68 -1.17
C LEU A 78 2.01 9.71 -0.50
N SER A 79 1.39 10.55 0.32
CA SER A 79 2.06 11.44 1.26
C SER A 79 1.22 11.57 2.53
N GLY A 80 1.79 12.10 3.61
CA GLY A 80 1.05 12.32 4.85
C GLY A 80 -0.23 13.13 4.62
N SER A 81 -1.29 12.77 5.34
CA SER A 81 -2.53 13.53 5.42
C SER A 81 -2.34 14.82 6.23
N ARG A 82 -3.44 15.50 6.56
CA ARG A 82 -3.42 16.67 7.45
C ARG A 82 -3.00 16.31 8.88
N ASP A 83 -3.26 15.07 9.30
CA ASP A 83 -2.92 14.53 10.62
C ASP A 83 -1.49 13.96 10.68
N GLY A 84 -0.73 14.13 9.59
CA GLY A 84 0.65 13.67 9.44
C GLY A 84 0.76 12.20 9.05
N GLY A 85 1.79 11.87 8.26
CA GLY A 85 2.09 10.49 7.89
C GLY A 85 2.73 9.70 9.03
N LEU A 86 2.69 8.37 8.93
CA LEU A 86 3.31 7.48 9.92
C LEU A 86 4.82 7.33 9.70
N PHE A 87 5.29 7.33 8.45
CA PHE A 87 6.65 6.92 8.11
C PHE A 87 7.43 7.98 7.32
N THR A 88 8.75 7.98 7.47
CA THR A 88 9.68 8.67 6.57
C THR A 88 9.68 8.00 5.18
N LEU A 89 10.13 8.70 4.14
CA LEU A 89 10.32 8.07 2.84
C LEU A 89 11.39 6.98 2.95
N TYR A 90 11.15 5.81 2.36
CA TYR A 90 12.18 4.76 2.25
C TYR A 90 13.43 5.28 1.53
N SER A 91 13.23 6.03 0.45
CA SER A 91 14.32 6.76 -0.21
C SER A 91 13.84 8.16 -0.59
N GLN A 92 14.68 9.16 -0.30
CA GLN A 92 14.45 10.55 -0.72
C GLN A 92 14.37 10.67 -2.25
N SER A 93 15.04 9.77 -2.97
CA SER A 93 15.01 9.75 -4.43
C SER A 93 15.12 8.32 -4.94
N TYR A 94 13.99 7.77 -5.41
CA TYR A 94 13.99 6.55 -6.21
C TYR A 94 14.34 6.92 -7.67
N LYS A 95 15.62 6.92 -8.00
CA LYS A 95 16.08 7.13 -9.39
C LYS A 95 16.03 5.80 -10.14
N ASN A 96 15.74 5.87 -11.43
CA ASN A 96 15.84 4.73 -12.36
C ASN A 96 15.00 3.48 -12.04
N PHE A 97 14.09 3.51 -11.05
CA PHE A 97 13.28 2.35 -10.67
C PHE A 97 12.40 1.79 -11.82
N LYS A 98 12.13 2.62 -12.83
CA LYS A 98 11.37 2.23 -14.03
C LYS A 98 12.17 1.40 -15.04
N LYS A 99 13.48 1.18 -14.82
CA LYS A 99 14.34 0.43 -15.74
C LYS A 99 14.29 -1.08 -15.56
N GLU A 100 13.90 -1.55 -14.37
CA GLU A 100 13.89 -2.97 -14.03
C GLU A 100 12.48 -3.38 -13.60
N PHE A 101 11.98 -4.48 -14.16
CA PHE A 101 10.64 -4.96 -13.91
C PHE A 101 10.58 -6.47 -13.75
N PHE A 102 9.67 -6.91 -12.88
CA PHE A 102 9.15 -8.27 -12.86
C PHE A 102 7.82 -8.32 -13.60
N ARG A 103 7.72 -9.26 -14.54
CA ARG A 103 6.46 -9.63 -15.18
C ARG A 103 5.91 -10.85 -14.46
N VAL A 104 4.70 -10.73 -13.95
CA VAL A 104 3.92 -11.85 -13.41
C VAL A 104 2.95 -12.26 -14.50
N ALA A 105 2.92 -13.55 -14.82
CA ALA A 105 2.01 -14.12 -15.79
C ALA A 105 1.28 -15.29 -15.14
N LEU A 106 -0.04 -15.28 -15.23
CA LEU A 106 -0.89 -16.39 -14.80
C LEU A 106 -0.91 -17.42 -15.93
N VAL A 107 -0.51 -18.65 -15.62
CA VAL A 107 -0.43 -19.75 -16.60
C VAL A 107 -1.41 -20.84 -16.16
N ASN A 108 -2.34 -21.21 -17.05
CA ASN A 108 -3.35 -22.24 -16.79
C ASN A 108 -4.18 -21.99 -15.52
N VAL A 109 -4.51 -20.72 -15.23
CA VAL A 109 -5.29 -20.34 -14.05
C VAL A 109 -6.77 -20.27 -14.42
N ASP A 110 -7.63 -20.99 -13.68
CA ASP A 110 -9.08 -20.77 -13.69
C ASP A 110 -9.43 -19.65 -12.71
N PRO A 111 -9.95 -18.50 -13.18
CA PRO A 111 -10.38 -17.40 -12.31
C PRO A 111 -11.39 -17.78 -11.22
N LEU A 112 -12.19 -18.83 -11.43
CA LEU A 112 -13.19 -19.28 -10.45
C LEU A 112 -12.57 -20.09 -9.32
N GLU A 113 -11.44 -20.75 -9.56
CA GLU A 113 -10.76 -21.61 -8.58
C GLU A 113 -9.54 -20.94 -7.95
N ASP A 114 -9.01 -19.88 -8.58
CA ASP A 114 -7.83 -19.17 -8.09
C ASP A 114 -8.14 -18.24 -6.91
N GLY A 115 -7.57 -18.57 -5.75
CA GLY A 115 -7.63 -17.73 -4.56
C GLY A 115 -6.51 -16.70 -4.44
N ALA A 116 -5.53 -16.69 -5.34
CA ALA A 116 -4.35 -15.82 -5.23
C ALA A 116 -4.58 -14.43 -5.86
N PHE A 117 -5.10 -14.40 -7.09
CA PHE A 117 -5.32 -13.19 -7.89
C PHE A 117 -6.80 -12.92 -8.19
N TYR A 118 -7.68 -13.91 -7.98
CA TYR A 118 -9.12 -13.78 -8.17
C TYR A 118 -9.91 -14.01 -6.87
N PHE A 119 -11.14 -13.50 -6.85
CA PHE A 119 -12.16 -13.79 -5.84
C PHE A 119 -13.50 -13.96 -6.56
N GLY A 120 -14.03 -15.18 -6.59
CA GLY A 120 -15.28 -15.49 -7.28
C GLY A 120 -15.25 -15.16 -8.78
N GLY A 121 -14.13 -15.42 -9.46
CA GLY A 121 -13.96 -15.12 -10.89
C GLY A 121 -13.56 -13.68 -11.20
N LEU A 122 -13.59 -12.77 -10.23
CA LEU A 122 -13.23 -11.37 -10.42
C LEU A 122 -11.79 -11.09 -9.96
N PRO A 123 -11.01 -10.26 -10.69
CA PRO A 123 -9.69 -9.86 -10.24
C PRO A 123 -9.74 -9.19 -8.86
N LYS A 124 -8.85 -9.60 -7.95
CA LYS A 124 -8.72 -8.99 -6.62
C LYS A 124 -8.23 -7.55 -6.65
N PHE A 125 -7.65 -7.09 -7.76
CA PHE A 125 -7.20 -5.72 -7.98
C PHE A 125 -6.99 -5.47 -9.48
N PRO A 126 -6.88 -4.21 -9.93
CA PRO A 126 -6.61 -3.92 -11.33
C PRO A 126 -5.24 -4.45 -11.79
N PHE A 127 -5.22 -5.30 -12.81
CA PHE A 127 -3.97 -5.84 -13.36
C PHE A 127 -3.25 -4.87 -14.32
N TYR A 128 -3.97 -3.90 -14.86
CA TYR A 128 -3.49 -2.98 -15.90
C TYR A 128 -3.73 -1.52 -15.53
N TRP A 129 -3.04 -0.62 -16.24
CA TRP A 129 -3.10 0.81 -15.99
C TRP A 129 -4.54 1.34 -16.05
N CYS A 130 -5.04 1.87 -14.93
CA CYS A 130 -6.35 2.48 -14.83
C CYS A 130 -6.28 3.98 -15.17
N PRO A 131 -7.17 4.48 -16.06
CA PRO A 131 -7.14 5.87 -16.53
C PRO A 131 -7.76 6.86 -15.53
N LYS A 132 -8.53 6.39 -14.55
CA LYS A 132 -9.26 7.23 -13.58
C LYS A 132 -9.03 6.73 -12.14
N PRO A 133 -7.86 6.99 -11.55
CA PRO A 133 -7.63 6.70 -10.15
C PRO A 133 -8.51 7.54 -9.23
N SER A 134 -8.94 6.97 -8.11
CA SER A 134 -9.71 7.65 -7.07
C SER A 134 -8.76 8.33 -6.08
N ARG A 135 -8.85 9.67 -5.98
CA ARG A 135 -8.11 10.45 -4.97
C ARG A 135 -8.76 10.31 -3.60
N PHE A 136 -7.95 10.41 -2.55
CA PHE A 136 -8.44 10.58 -1.18
C PHE A 136 -7.53 11.51 -0.40
N HIS A 137 -8.08 12.12 0.64
CA HIS A 137 -7.41 13.04 1.56
C HIS A 137 -7.82 12.71 2.99
N GLY A 138 -7.16 11.75 3.64
CA GLY A 138 -7.61 11.24 4.94
C GLY A 138 -8.77 10.24 4.82
N VAL A 139 -9.39 9.92 5.97
CA VAL A 139 -10.58 9.05 6.09
C VAL A 139 -11.84 9.64 5.43
N GLY A 140 -11.88 10.97 5.19
CA GLY A 140 -13.06 11.63 4.65
C GLY A 140 -14.29 11.46 5.56
N GLN A 141 -15.44 11.08 4.98
CA GLN A 141 -16.71 10.82 5.69
C GLN A 141 -16.92 9.34 6.07
N VAL A 142 -15.90 8.49 5.94
CA VAL A 142 -16.04 7.06 6.28
C VAL A 142 -16.30 6.94 7.79
N LYS A 143 -17.37 6.20 8.13
CA LYS A 143 -17.72 5.93 9.52
C LYS A 143 -16.73 4.92 10.11
N LEU A 144 -15.86 5.39 11.00
CA LEU A 144 -14.91 4.55 11.71
C LEU A 144 -15.63 3.73 12.79
N THR A 145 -15.17 2.49 12.96
CA THR A 145 -15.53 1.65 14.09
C THR A 145 -14.77 2.08 15.36
N ALA A 146 -15.22 1.64 16.54
CA ALA A 146 -14.54 1.96 17.79
C ALA A 146 -13.10 1.40 17.85
N SER A 147 -12.86 0.22 17.27
CA SER A 147 -11.52 -0.37 17.18
C SER A 147 -10.61 0.43 16.26
N GLU A 148 -11.11 0.92 15.12
CA GLU A 148 -10.33 1.77 14.22
C GLU A 148 -10.00 3.13 14.85
N VAL A 149 -10.91 3.71 15.62
CA VAL A 149 -10.62 4.95 16.39
C VAL A 149 -9.50 4.69 17.39
N ALA A 150 -9.60 3.63 18.19
CA ALA A 150 -8.55 3.26 19.15
C ALA A 150 -7.20 2.98 18.46
N ALA A 151 -7.21 2.34 17.30
CA ALA A 151 -6.01 2.11 16.50
C ALA A 151 -5.38 3.42 16.01
N ILE A 152 -6.20 4.38 15.55
CA ILE A 152 -5.73 5.71 15.14
C ILE A 152 -5.11 6.44 16.34
N ASP A 153 -5.74 6.41 17.51
CA ASP A 153 -5.22 7.07 18.71
C ASP A 153 -3.87 6.46 19.14
N ASN A 154 -3.78 5.13 19.17
CA ASN A 154 -2.54 4.41 19.49
C ASN A 154 -1.40 4.75 18.51
N LEU A 155 -1.68 4.74 17.20
CA LEU A 155 -0.69 5.07 16.18
C LEU A 155 -0.32 6.56 16.19
N SER A 156 -1.26 7.44 16.53
CA SER A 156 -1.04 8.88 16.62
C SER A 156 -0.12 9.26 17.77
N ALA A 157 -0.14 8.49 18.86
CA ALA A 157 0.69 8.68 20.04
C ALA A 157 2.18 8.29 19.85
N LEU A 158 2.51 7.58 18.76
CA LEU A 158 3.89 7.21 18.45
C LEU A 158 4.74 8.44 18.08
N PRO A 159 6.07 8.41 18.28
CA PRO A 159 6.97 9.46 17.83
C PRO A 159 7.09 9.45 16.30
N ARG A 160 6.21 10.18 15.61
CA ARG A 160 6.11 10.23 14.15
C ARG A 160 6.93 11.37 13.52
N PRO A 161 7.48 11.18 12.31
CA PRO A 161 7.43 9.97 11.49
C PRO A 161 8.46 8.91 11.94
N LEU A 162 8.05 7.64 11.90
CA LEU A 162 8.91 6.48 12.15
C LEU A 162 9.80 6.21 10.93
N ASP A 163 11.01 5.69 11.15
CA ASP A 163 11.89 5.35 10.03
C ASP A 163 11.35 4.13 9.25
N CYS A 164 11.02 4.33 7.97
CA CYS A 164 10.41 3.30 7.14
C CYS A 164 11.32 2.07 6.96
N LYS A 165 12.64 2.26 6.83
CA LYS A 165 13.57 1.12 6.67
C LYS A 165 13.67 0.32 7.95
N LEU A 166 13.73 0.99 9.09
CA LEU A 166 13.76 0.35 10.39
C LEU A 166 12.50 -0.49 10.61
N VAL A 167 11.32 0.07 10.36
CA VAL A 167 10.05 -0.67 10.47
C VAL A 167 10.03 -1.88 9.54
N LEU A 168 10.42 -1.73 8.26
CA LEU A 168 10.48 -2.86 7.34
C LEU A 168 11.47 -3.96 7.77
N SER A 169 12.56 -3.60 8.44
CA SER A 169 13.53 -4.59 8.93
C SER A 169 12.95 -5.52 10.02
N LEU A 170 11.92 -5.06 10.75
CA LEU A 170 11.24 -5.87 11.77
C LEU A 170 10.47 -7.06 11.17
N ALA A 171 10.11 -7.00 9.88
CA ALA A 171 9.43 -8.10 9.20
C ALA A 171 10.26 -9.40 9.18
N ASN A 172 11.58 -9.29 9.26
CA ASN A 172 12.50 -10.43 9.28
C ASN A 172 12.75 -10.98 10.70
N SER A 173 12.36 -10.24 11.74
CA SER A 173 12.55 -10.62 13.14
C SER A 173 11.30 -11.24 13.77
N ALA A 174 10.16 -11.17 13.09
CA ALA A 174 8.86 -11.69 13.53
C ALA A 174 8.51 -13.07 12.93
N MET A 175 9.47 -13.72 12.25
CA MET A 175 9.37 -15.10 11.78
C MET A 175 10.31 -16.02 12.56
#